data_AF-A0A411YW61-F1
#
_entry.id   AF-A0A411YW61-F1
#
_cell.length_a   1.000
_cell.length_b   1.000
_cell.length_c   1.000
_cell.angle_alpha   90.00
_cell.angle_beta   90.00
_cell.angle_gamma   90.00
#
_symmetry.space_group_name_H-M   'P 1'
#
loop_
_entity.id
_entity.type
_entity.pdbx_description
1 polymer ?
#
loop_
_entity_poly.entity_id
_entity_poly.type
_entity_poly.pdbx_seq_one_letter_code
_entity_poly.pdbx_strand_id
1 'polypeptide(L)'
;MAKAGDGAPRSDQRQRQALIQIRVTAAEHFAFRRAAQSCGASGLAAWARNLLHKGCGGPSASDRVLSGVLGQLAGRMQEIAHLAPKVPPEKIAQEILRVSQELHDVQRKVIGDDREGVP
;
A
#
# COMPACT_ATOMS: atom_id res chain seq x y z
N MET A 1 17.20 -0.23 19.75
CA MET A 1 16.98 -1.68 19.98
C MET A 1 15.59 -2.03 19.47
N ALA A 2 15.49 -2.95 18.50
CA ALA A 2 14.21 -3.44 17.98
C ALA A 2 13.57 -4.41 19.00
N LYS A 3 12.27 -4.30 19.24
CA LYS A 3 11.51 -5.13 20.19
C LYS A 3 10.91 -6.37 19.50
N ALA A 4 10.54 -7.38 20.29
CA ALA A 4 9.78 -8.52 19.80
C ALA A 4 8.51 -8.05 19.04
N GLY A 5 8.44 -8.36 17.74
CA GLY A 5 7.36 -7.92 16.84
C GLY A 5 7.77 -6.83 15.84
N ASP A 6 8.98 -6.25 15.96
CA ASP A 6 9.55 -5.41 14.90
C ASP A 6 9.97 -6.30 13.72
N GLY A 7 9.19 -6.25 12.64
CA GLY A 7 9.46 -6.98 11.39
C GLY A 7 8.51 -8.15 11.09
N ALA A 8 7.65 -8.55 12.02
CA ALA A 8 6.61 -9.53 11.72
C ALA A 8 5.54 -8.90 10.80
N PRO A 9 5.08 -9.59 9.74
CA PRO A 9 3.93 -9.12 8.98
C PRO A 9 2.76 -8.97 9.96
N ARG A 10 2.33 -7.73 10.17
CA ARG A 10 1.14 -7.44 10.97
C ARG A 10 -0.01 -8.20 10.33
N SER A 11 -0.75 -8.97 11.11
CA SER A 11 -1.88 -9.79 10.61
C SER A 11 -2.72 -9.02 9.59
N ASP A 12 -3.18 -9.67 8.53
CA ASP A 12 -3.99 -9.04 7.46
C ASP A 12 -5.19 -8.26 8.04
N GLN A 13 -5.70 -8.72 9.18
CA GLN A 13 -6.77 -8.10 9.96
C GLN A 13 -6.44 -6.69 10.48
N ARG A 14 -5.16 -6.32 10.55
CA ARG A 14 -4.63 -5.05 11.03
C ARG A 14 -3.81 -4.31 9.95
N GLN A 15 -3.99 -4.63 8.67
CA GLN A 15 -3.74 -3.65 7.62
C GLN A 15 -4.54 -2.41 7.99
N ARG A 16 -3.85 -1.36 8.43
CA ARG A 16 -4.45 -0.09 8.84
C ARG A 16 -5.16 0.52 7.63
N GLN A 17 -6.40 0.13 7.38
CA GLN A 17 -7.35 1.02 6.74
C GLN A 17 -7.63 2.08 7.81
N ALA A 18 -6.88 3.17 7.78
CA ALA A 18 -7.23 4.34 8.58
C ALA A 18 -8.65 4.75 8.18
N LEU A 19 -9.62 4.46 9.06
CA LEU A 19 -11.01 4.81 8.82
C LEU A 19 -11.14 6.32 9.01
N ILE A 20 -11.36 7.03 7.90
CA ILE A 20 -11.66 8.46 7.92
C ILE A 20 -13.18 8.58 8.10
N GLN A 21 -13.59 9.09 9.26
CA GLN A 21 -14.99 9.42 9.54
C GLN A 21 -15.16 10.93 9.53
N ILE A 22 -16.07 11.43 8.70
CA ILE A 22 -16.38 12.85 8.58
C ILE A 22 -17.82 13.04 9.04
N ARG A 23 -18.03 13.90 10.03
CA ARG A 23 -19.38 14.28 10.48
C ARG A 23 -19.93 15.32 9.50
N VAL A 24 -21.11 15.05 8.99
CA VAL A 24 -21.80 15.90 8.01
C VAL A 24 -23.24 16.09 8.45
N THR A 25 -23.79 17.26 8.16
CA THR A 25 -25.22 17.53 8.29
C THR A 25 -26.01 16.77 7.21
N ALA A 26 -27.33 16.68 7.39
CA ALA A 26 -28.20 16.04 6.40
C ALA A 26 -28.13 16.75 5.03
N ALA A 27 -28.08 18.09 5.02
CA ALA A 27 -27.98 18.89 3.80
C ALA A 27 -26.68 18.62 3.03
N GLU A 28 -25.54 18.57 3.74
CA GLU A 28 -24.24 18.23 3.13
C GLU A 28 -24.22 16.80 2.60
N HIS A 29 -24.80 15.85 3.33
CA HIS A 29 -24.88 14.46 2.88
C HIS A 29 -25.66 14.34 1.55
N PHE A 30 -26.76 15.07 1.38
CA PHE A 30 -27.49 15.12 0.11
C PHE A 30 -26.67 15.77 -1.01
N ALA A 31 -25.98 16.88 -0.71
CA ALA A 31 -25.11 17.55 -1.68
C ALA A 31 -23.97 16.63 -2.16
N PHE A 32 -23.32 15.91 -1.24
CA PHE A 32 -22.24 14.96 -1.56
C PHE A 32 -22.75 13.75 -2.33
N ARG A 33 -23.95 13.25 -2.04
CA ARG A 33 -24.56 12.18 -2.85
C ARG A 33 -24.81 12.62 -4.29
N ARG A 34 -25.33 13.83 -4.51
CA ARG A 34 -25.52 14.37 -5.86
C ARG A 34 -24.19 14.56 -6.58
N ALA A 35 -23.18 15.09 -5.90
CA ALA A 35 -21.84 15.26 -6.46
C ALA A 35 -21.19 13.91 -6.82
N ALA A 36 -21.35 12.88 -5.99
CA ALA A 36 -20.86 11.54 -6.29
C ALA A 36 -21.51 10.94 -7.54
N GLN A 37 -22.82 11.13 -7.69
CA GLN A 37 -23.58 10.67 -8.87
C GLN A 37 -23.17 11.41 -10.14
N SER A 38 -23.07 12.75 -10.09
CA SER A 38 -22.68 13.55 -11.27
C SER A 38 -21.25 13.25 -11.73
N CYS A 39 -20.36 12.88 -10.81
CA CYS A 39 -19.00 12.44 -11.13
C CYS A 39 -18.89 10.96 -11.55
N GLY A 40 -19.99 10.20 -11.62
CA GLY A 40 -19.98 8.78 -11.98
C GLY A 40 -19.26 7.88 -10.96
N ALA A 41 -19.15 8.30 -9.69
CA ALA A 41 -18.50 7.50 -8.68
C ALA A 41 -19.40 6.33 -8.23
N SER A 42 -18.78 5.18 -7.92
CA SER A 42 -19.48 3.99 -7.42
C SER A 42 -20.11 4.17 -6.02
N GLY A 43 -19.83 5.28 -5.35
CA GLY A 43 -20.41 5.64 -4.06
C GLY A 43 -19.72 6.82 -3.41
N LEU A 44 -20.26 7.27 -2.27
CA LEU A 44 -19.80 8.46 -1.56
C LEU A 44 -18.37 8.32 -1.04
N ALA A 45 -18.00 7.12 -0.56
CA ALA A 45 -16.63 6.83 -0.13
C ALA A 45 -15.61 6.84 -1.28
N ALA A 46 -16.00 6.32 -2.46
CA ALA A 46 -15.15 6.36 -3.65
C ALA A 46 -14.95 7.80 -4.15
N TRP A 47 -16.04 8.57 -4.18
CA TRP A 47 -16.00 9.99 -4.51
C TRP A 47 -15.12 10.79 -3.53
N ALA A 48 -15.30 10.61 -2.22
CA ALA A 48 -14.51 11.31 -1.20
C ALA A 48 -13.01 10.95 -1.28
N ARG A 49 -12.68 9.67 -1.52
CA ARG A 49 -11.28 9.26 -1.74
C ARG A 49 -10.67 9.94 -2.96
N ASN A 50 -11.40 10.00 -4.07
CA ASN A 50 -10.94 10.68 -5.29
C ASN A 50 -10.77 12.18 -5.06
N LEU A 51 -11.67 12.80 -4.30
CA LEU A 51 -11.58 14.22 -3.93
C LEU A 51 -10.35 14.50 -3.06
N LEU A 52 -10.12 13.69 -2.03
CA LEU A 52 -8.93 13.79 -1.17
C LEU A 52 -7.64 13.58 -1.97
N HIS A 53 -7.62 12.60 -2.88
CA HIS A 53 -6.46 12.33 -3.72
C HIS A 53 -6.13 13.50 -4.65
N LYS A 54 -7.16 14.17 -5.20
CA LYS A 54 -6.98 15.35 -6.05
C LYS A 54 -6.60 16.60 -5.26
N GLY A 55 -7.16 16.79 -4.07
CA GLY A 55 -6.98 17.99 -3.26
C GLY A 55 -5.72 18.02 -2.39
N CYS A 56 -5.26 16.85 -1.93
CA CYS A 56 -4.06 16.73 -1.09
C CYS A 56 -2.82 16.27 -1.86
N GLY A 57 -2.96 15.99 -3.16
CA GLY A 57 -1.99 15.18 -3.89
C GLY A 57 -2.09 13.71 -3.50
N GLY A 58 -1.66 12.81 -4.39
CA GLY A 58 -1.46 11.42 -4.01
C GLY A 58 -0.29 11.33 -3.01
N PRO A 59 -0.30 10.36 -2.08
CA PRO A 59 0.95 10.00 -1.40
C PRO A 59 1.96 9.68 -2.51
N SER A 60 3.14 10.28 -2.41
CA SER A 60 4.23 10.02 -3.35
C SER A 60 4.41 8.50 -3.46
N ALA A 61 4.81 8.01 -4.62
CA ALA A 61 5.12 6.60 -4.76
C ALA A 61 6.16 6.16 -3.73
N SER A 62 7.07 7.08 -3.38
CA SER A 62 8.00 7.01 -2.26
C SER A 62 7.29 6.72 -0.93
N ASP A 63 6.23 7.46 -0.55
CA ASP A 63 5.46 7.22 0.68
C ASP A 63 4.71 5.88 0.66
N ARG A 64 4.14 5.48 -0.48
CA ARG A 64 3.46 4.19 -0.63
C ARG A 64 4.42 3.00 -0.56
N VAL A 65 5.62 3.13 -1.13
CA VAL A 65 6.68 2.12 -1.11
C VAL A 65 7.31 2.02 0.29
N LEU A 66 7.58 3.16 0.92
CA LEU A 66 8.14 3.24 2.27
C LEU A 66 7.16 2.76 3.35
N SER A 67 5.85 2.94 3.15
CA SER A 67 4.82 2.63 4.16
C SER A 67 4.58 1.13 4.43
N GLY A 68 5.19 0.19 3.71
CA GLY A 68 5.03 -1.22 4.08
C GLY A 68 5.54 -2.27 3.11
N VAL A 69 5.73 -1.93 1.84
CA VAL A 69 6.13 -2.91 0.82
C VAL A 69 7.52 -3.47 1.10
N LEU A 70 8.47 -2.60 1.46
CA LEU A 70 9.82 -3.03 1.85
C LEU A 70 9.80 -3.91 3.11
N GLY A 71 8.94 -3.59 4.08
CA GLY A 71 8.77 -4.39 5.29
C GLY A 71 8.19 -5.78 5.01
N GLN A 72 7.26 -5.88 4.07
CA GLN A 72 6.69 -7.15 3.62
C GLN A 72 7.70 -8.00 2.84
N LEU A 73 8.49 -7.38 1.96
CA LEU A 73 9.58 -8.06 1.24
C LEU A 73 10.64 -8.59 2.21
N ALA A 74 11.05 -7.78 3.20
CA ALA A 74 11.97 -8.21 4.24
C ALA A 74 11.41 -9.39 5.06
N GLY A 75 10.12 -9.35 5.42
CA GLY A 75 9.45 -10.47 6.11
C GLY A 75 9.46 -11.76 5.29
N ARG A 76 9.18 -11.68 3.98
CA ARG A 76 9.24 -12.85 3.07
C ARG A 76 10.66 -13.40 2.94
N MET A 77 11.68 -12.53 2.84
CA MET A 77 13.08 -12.97 2.81
C MET A 77 13.47 -13.68 4.12
N GLN A 78 13.00 -13.18 5.27
CA GLN A 78 13.20 -13.81 6.57
C GLN A 78 12.56 -15.21 6.65
N GLU A 79 11.33 -15.34 6.15
CA GLU A 79 10.60 -16.62 6.07
C GLU A 79 11.33 -17.62 5.17
N ILE A 80 11.82 -17.21 4.00
CA ILE A 80 12.62 -18.05 3.10
C ILE A 80 13.90 -18.54 3.82
N ALA A 81 14.60 -17.67 4.54
CA ALA A 81 15.79 -18.03 5.30
C ALA A 81 15.49 -19.07 6.41
N HIS A 82 14.29 -19.03 7.01
CA HIS A 82 13.86 -19.99 8.03
C HIS A 82 13.32 -21.31 7.43
N LEU A 83 12.87 -21.29 6.18
CA LEU A 83 12.41 -22.45 5.43
C LEU A 83 13.55 -23.24 4.77
N ALA A 84 14.74 -22.66 4.66
CA ALA A 84 15.93 -23.26 4.07
C ALA A 84 16.30 -24.69 4.58
N PRO A 85 16.04 -25.09 5.84
CA PRO A 85 16.30 -26.45 6.29
C PRO A 85 15.16 -27.45 6.06
N LYS A 86 13.98 -27.02 5.57
CA LYS A 86 12.74 -27.85 5.53
C LYS A 86 12.12 -28.02 4.15
N VAL A 87 12.64 -27.34 3.13
CA VAL A 87 12.01 -27.22 1.82
C VAL A 87 13.04 -27.57 0.72
N PRO A 88 12.63 -28.25 -0.37
CA PRO A 88 13.51 -28.51 -1.51
C PRO A 88 14.14 -27.23 -2.07
N PRO A 89 15.43 -27.26 -2.45
CA PRO A 89 16.17 -26.08 -2.92
C PRO A 89 15.54 -25.41 -4.14
N GLU A 90 14.83 -26.14 -4.99
CA GLU A 90 14.14 -25.60 -6.16
C GLU A 90 13.00 -24.64 -5.79
N LYS A 91 12.26 -24.95 -4.72
CA LYS A 91 11.16 -24.09 -4.23
C LYS A 91 11.71 -22.83 -3.57
N ILE A 92 12.85 -22.93 -2.89
CA ILE A 92 13.56 -21.78 -2.33
C ILE A 92 14.02 -20.85 -3.45
N ALA A 93 14.61 -21.40 -4.52
CA ALA A 93 15.03 -20.62 -5.68
C ALA A 93 13.85 -19.89 -6.36
N GLN A 94 12.68 -20.53 -6.48
CA GLN A 94 11.47 -19.92 -7.02
C GLN A 94 10.96 -18.74 -6.17
N GLU A 95 10.92 -18.89 -4.85
CA GLU A 95 10.49 -17.82 -3.96
C GLU A 95 11.49 -16.65 -3.93
N ILE A 96 12.80 -16.92 -4.00
CA ILE A 96 13.83 -15.89 -4.15
C ILE A 96 13.66 -15.11 -5.46
N LEU A 97 13.41 -15.83 -6.57
CA LEU A 97 13.18 -15.21 -7.88
C LEU A 97 11.95 -14.29 -7.83
N ARG A 98 10.85 -14.77 -7.22
CA ARG A 98 9.62 -14.02 -7.06
C ARG A 98 9.82 -12.74 -6.24
N VAL A 99 10.47 -12.83 -5.08
CA VAL A 99 10.77 -11.67 -4.22
C VAL A 99 11.70 -10.69 -4.93
N SER A 100 12.69 -11.18 -5.69
CA SER A 100 13.60 -10.34 -6.49
C SER A 100 12.85 -9.55 -7.56
N GLN A 101 11.87 -10.17 -8.20
CA GLN A 101 11.04 -9.53 -9.23
C GLN A 101 10.15 -8.44 -8.64
N GLU A 102 9.49 -8.74 -7.51
CA GLU A 102 8.68 -7.76 -6.77
C GLU A 102 9.54 -6.58 -6.29
N LEU A 103 10.77 -6.83 -5.82
CA LEU A 103 11.72 -5.79 -5.43
C LEU A 103 12.11 -4.90 -6.62
N HIS A 104 12.41 -5.50 -7.77
CA HIS A 104 12.77 -4.76 -8.98
C HIS A 104 11.62 -3.88 -9.49
N ASP A 105 10.37 -4.34 -9.38
CA ASP A 105 9.19 -3.55 -9.72
C ASP A 105 8.98 -2.36 -8.77
N VAL A 106 9.26 -2.57 -7.48
CA VAL A 106 9.26 -1.49 -6.49
C VAL A 106 10.36 -0.46 -6.80
N GLN A 107 11.58 -0.91 -7.09
CA GLN A 107 12.69 -0.04 -7.48
C GLN A 107 12.34 0.79 -8.72
N ARG A 108 11.74 0.17 -9.75
CA ARG A 108 11.29 0.89 -10.95
C ARG A 108 10.25 1.96 -10.66
N LYS A 109 9.30 1.69 -9.76
CA LYS A 109 8.27 2.67 -9.37
C LYS A 109 8.86 3.85 -8.60
N VAL A 110 9.83 3.60 -7.71
CA VAL A 110 10.52 4.68 -6.99
C VAL A 110 11.36 5.54 -7.94
N ILE A 111 12.18 4.90 -8.79
CA ILE A 111 13.10 5.62 -9.69
C ILE A 111 12.37 6.28 -10.87
N GLY A 112 11.30 5.64 -11.37
CA GLY A 112 10.50 6.14 -12.48
C GLY A 112 9.70 7.39 -12.11
N ASP A 113 9.11 7.43 -10.91
CA ASP A 113 8.30 8.55 -10.47
C ASP A 113 9.16 9.73 -9.96
N ASP A 114 10.40 9.49 -9.51
CA ASP A 114 11.36 10.57 -9.19
C ASP A 114 11.77 11.41 -10.43
N ARG A 115 11.57 10.88 -11.65
CA ARG A 115 11.85 11.62 -12.90
C ARG A 115 10.69 12.50 -13.37
N GLU A 116 9.46 12.26 -12.92
CA GLU A 116 8.32 13.13 -13.22
C GLU A 116 8.18 14.30 -12.23
N GLY A 117 8.99 14.33 -11.16
CA GLY A 117 8.95 15.34 -10.09
C GLY A 117 10.07 16.39 -10.11
N VAL A 118 10.90 16.45 -11.15
CA VAL A 118 11.93 17.51 -11.30
C VAL A 118 11.42 18.55 -12.30
N PRO A 119 11.24 19.84 -11.91
CA PRO A 119 10.91 20.91 -12.85
C PRO A 119 12.01 21.16 -13.89
#